data_AF-A0AAI8T6Q6-F1
#
_entry.id   AF-A0AAI8T6Q6-F1
#
_cell.length_a   1.000
_cell.length_b   1.000
_cell.length_c   1.000
_cell.angle_alpha   90.00
_cell.angle_beta   90.00
_cell.angle_gamma   90.00
#
_symmetry.space_group_name_H-M   'P 1'
#
loop_
_entity.id
_entity.type
_entity.pdbx_description
1 polymer ?
#
loop_
_entity_poly.entity_id
_entity_poly.type
_entity_poly.pdbx_seq_one_letter_code
_entity_poly.pdbx_strand_id
1 'polypeptide(L)'
;MDEIAQTPMPLLTSNQREQLLANGRQPGRDHVPVVKFFNPVGIGTWLATELDADNDTCFGLADLGFPEIGSFSLEELASLSLPFGMHIERDILFTAVYPLSAYAEAAHEAGSITTAIRILSNAARLGARRGPDAFPPLAETRNPIGTHRANAPPSSASSA
;
A
#
# COMPACT_ATOMS: atom_id res chain seq x y z
N MET A 1 -34.81 21.55 19.92
CA MET A 1 -33.81 22.13 20.83
C MET A 1 -33.76 21.15 22.00
N ASP A 2 -32.90 20.15 22.02
CA ASP A 2 -31.54 20.07 21.49
C ASP A 2 -31.36 18.96 20.44
N GLU A 3 -30.72 19.33 19.34
CA GLU A 3 -30.13 18.41 18.37
C GLU A 3 -28.92 17.78 19.06
N ILE A 4 -28.98 16.47 19.34
CA ILE A 4 -27.82 15.73 19.82
C ILE A 4 -26.86 15.70 18.64
N ALA A 5 -26.02 16.74 18.53
CA ALA A 5 -24.89 16.76 17.62
C ALA A 5 -24.01 15.58 18.04
N GLN A 6 -24.22 14.44 17.38
CA GLN A 6 -23.39 13.26 17.49
C GLN A 6 -21.98 13.76 17.22
N THR A 7 -21.14 13.88 18.25
CA THR A 7 -19.74 14.22 18.04
C THR A 7 -19.21 13.09 17.16
N PRO A 8 -18.86 13.34 15.89
CA PRO A 8 -18.48 12.26 14.99
C PRO A 8 -17.29 11.54 15.64
N MET A 9 -17.43 10.22 15.82
CA MET A 9 -16.35 9.45 16.41
C MET A 9 -15.10 9.65 15.54
N PRO A 10 -13.93 9.95 16.13
CA PRO A 10 -12.73 10.17 15.35
C PRO A 10 -12.42 8.95 14.48
N LEU A 11 -12.19 9.18 13.17
CA LEU A 11 -11.82 8.10 12.24
C LEU A 11 -10.50 7.42 12.64
N LEU A 12 -9.62 8.11 13.36
CA LEU A 12 -8.36 7.59 13.88
C LEU A 12 -8.39 7.43 15.40
N THR A 13 -7.80 6.37 15.91
CA THR A 13 -7.40 6.31 17.33
C THR A 13 -6.16 7.17 17.58
N SER A 14 -5.89 7.51 18.84
CA SER A 14 -4.66 8.26 19.20
C SER A 14 -3.39 7.54 18.76
N ASN A 15 -3.33 6.21 18.92
CA ASN A 15 -2.18 5.41 18.50
C ASN A 15 -1.99 5.43 16.97
N GLN A 16 -3.08 5.27 16.20
CA GLN A 16 -3.02 5.34 14.74
C GLN A 16 -2.56 6.73 14.28
N ARG A 17 -3.10 7.79 14.90
CA ARG A 17 -2.70 9.17 14.61
C ARG A 17 -1.21 9.40 14.90
N GLU A 18 -0.73 8.98 16.07
CA GLU A 18 0.69 9.10 16.45
C GLU A 18 1.60 8.36 15.47
N GLN A 19 1.23 7.14 15.07
CA GLN A 19 2.02 6.35 14.11
C GLN A 19 2.01 6.99 12.71
N LEU A 20 0.87 7.43 12.22
CA LEU A 20 0.76 8.09 10.91
C LEU A 20 1.57 9.41 10.87
N LEU A 21 1.52 10.21 11.95
CA LEU A 21 2.34 11.43 12.08
C LEU A 21 3.84 11.11 12.15
N ALA A 22 4.23 10.01 12.82
CA ALA A 22 5.62 9.57 12.87
C ALA A 22 6.14 9.11 11.49
N ASN A 23 5.26 8.49 10.68
CA ASN A 23 5.57 8.14 9.30
C ASN A 23 5.65 9.40 8.41
N GLY A 24 4.73 10.36 8.56
CA GLY A 24 4.75 11.63 7.82
C GLY A 24 6.02 12.47 7.99
N ARG A 25 6.75 12.29 9.10
CA ARG A 25 8.07 12.90 9.33
C ARG A 25 9.22 12.20 8.57
N GLN A 26 8.94 11.11 7.87
CA GLN A 26 9.90 10.29 7.11
C GLN A 26 9.47 10.16 5.65
N PRO A 27 9.39 11.28 4.90
CA PRO A 27 8.90 11.26 3.52
C PRO A 27 9.73 10.33 2.64
N GLY A 28 9.05 9.63 1.73
CA GLY A 28 9.69 8.73 0.76
C GLY A 28 10.02 7.32 1.28
N ARG A 29 9.72 7.00 2.55
CA ARG A 29 9.75 5.61 3.01
C ARG A 29 8.48 4.88 2.57
N ASP A 30 8.67 3.63 2.17
CA ASP A 30 7.57 2.73 1.81
C ASP A 30 6.98 2.08 3.07
N HIS A 31 6.09 2.83 3.72
CA HIS A 31 5.50 2.45 4.99
C HIS A 31 4.42 1.35 4.83
N VAL A 32 4.25 0.55 5.88
CA VAL A 32 3.13 -0.41 5.98
C VAL A 32 1.85 0.37 6.31
N PRO A 33 0.72 0.13 5.62
CA PRO A 33 -0.56 0.76 5.94
C PRO A 33 -0.94 0.61 7.42
N VAL A 34 -1.25 1.72 8.07
CA VAL A 34 -1.59 1.77 9.51
C VAL A 34 -3.10 1.58 9.73
N VAL A 35 -3.90 2.08 8.78
CA VAL A 35 -5.36 2.07 8.89
C VAL A 35 -5.99 1.88 7.53
N LYS A 36 -7.16 1.24 7.54
CA LYS A 36 -8.05 1.15 6.39
C LYS A 36 -9.36 1.87 6.70
N PHE A 37 -9.80 2.69 5.76
CA PHE A 37 -11.14 3.27 5.72
C PHE A 37 -11.96 2.65 4.59
N PHE A 38 -13.28 2.62 4.74
CA PHE A 38 -14.17 2.12 3.69
C PHE A 38 -15.54 2.77 3.72
N ASN A 39 -16.17 2.80 2.55
CA ASN A 39 -17.58 3.14 2.38
C ASN A 39 -18.42 1.88 2.66
N PRO A 40 -19.24 1.83 3.74
CA PRO A 40 -20.01 0.63 4.09
C PRO A 40 -21.17 0.34 3.12
N VAL A 41 -21.52 1.28 2.24
CA VAL A 41 -22.66 1.16 1.31
C VAL A 41 -22.27 1.19 -0.16
N GLY A 42 -20.99 1.02 -0.48
CA GLY A 42 -20.58 1.00 -1.88
C GLY A 42 -19.08 1.04 -2.09
N ILE A 43 -18.69 1.72 -3.17
CA ILE A 43 -17.31 1.88 -3.59
C ILE A 43 -16.62 2.91 -2.69
N GLY A 44 -15.36 2.67 -2.40
CA GLY A 44 -14.53 3.52 -1.56
C GLY A 44 -13.74 2.68 -0.57
N THR A 45 -12.44 2.57 -0.80
CA THR A 45 -11.50 1.99 0.17
C THR A 45 -10.23 2.81 0.17
N TRP A 46 -9.72 3.10 1.36
CA TRP A 46 -8.48 3.86 1.53
C TRP A 46 -7.57 3.12 2.50
N LEU A 47 -6.28 3.12 2.22
CA LEU A 47 -5.22 2.69 3.11
C LEU A 47 -4.34 3.89 3.40
N ALA A 48 -4.17 4.28 4.67
CA ALA A 48 -3.29 5.40 5.03
C ALA A 48 -1.97 4.88 5.60
N THR A 49 -0.87 5.51 5.18
CA THR A 49 0.48 5.23 5.67
C THR A 49 1.10 6.42 6.38
N GLU A 50 0.75 7.64 5.99
CA GLU A 50 1.20 8.86 6.64
C GLU A 50 0.04 9.82 6.94
N LEU A 51 0.28 10.73 7.88
CA LEU A 51 -0.54 11.90 8.15
C LEU A 51 0.39 13.12 8.23
N ASP A 52 0.03 14.19 7.53
CA ASP A 52 0.75 15.46 7.55
C ASP A 52 0.58 16.16 8.92
N ALA A 53 1.46 17.12 9.21
CA ALA A 53 1.44 17.96 10.40
C ALA A 53 0.19 18.85 10.51
N ASP A 54 -0.55 19.05 9.41
CA ASP A 54 -1.87 19.68 9.42
C ASP A 54 -2.95 18.85 10.14
N ASN A 55 -2.61 17.59 10.48
CA ASN A 55 -3.43 16.64 11.22
C ASN A 55 -4.70 16.18 10.47
N ASP A 56 -4.72 16.41 9.15
CA ASP A 56 -5.83 16.11 8.24
C ASP A 56 -5.39 15.36 6.97
N THR A 57 -4.35 15.82 6.29
CA THR A 57 -3.92 15.28 5.00
C THR A 57 -3.21 13.94 5.19
N CYS A 58 -3.88 12.85 4.79
CA CYS A 58 -3.27 11.53 4.71
C CYS A 58 -2.56 11.32 3.36
N PHE A 59 -1.53 10.48 3.36
CA PHE A 59 -0.97 9.86 2.16
C PHE A 59 -1.17 8.35 2.22
N GLY A 60 -1.40 7.72 1.06
CA GLY A 60 -1.54 6.28 0.95
C GLY A 60 -2.14 5.82 -0.38
N LEU A 61 -3.01 4.82 -0.32
CA LEU A 61 -3.65 4.21 -1.49
C LEU A 61 -5.17 4.36 -1.39
N ALA A 62 -5.80 4.92 -2.42
CA ALA A 62 -7.23 5.11 -2.51
C ALA A 62 -7.82 4.33 -3.68
N ASP A 63 -9.03 3.80 -3.51
CA ASP A 63 -9.74 3.06 -4.55
C ASP A 63 -11.21 3.51 -4.57
N LEU A 64 -11.49 4.35 -5.57
CA LEU A 64 -12.82 4.83 -5.92
C LEU A 64 -13.36 4.14 -7.18
N GLY A 65 -12.90 2.92 -7.45
CA GLY A 65 -13.13 2.17 -8.68
C GLY A 65 -11.86 1.96 -9.51
N PHE A 66 -10.81 2.72 -9.20
CA PHE A 66 -9.48 2.62 -9.78
C PHE A 66 -8.45 2.86 -8.66
N PRO A 67 -7.64 1.86 -8.27
CA PRO A 67 -6.64 2.02 -7.22
C PRO A 67 -5.52 2.99 -7.61
N GLU A 68 -5.28 4.01 -6.79
CA GLU A 68 -4.27 5.06 -7.02
C GLU A 68 -3.57 5.46 -5.72
N ILE A 69 -2.25 5.67 -5.81
CA ILE A 69 -1.45 6.24 -4.71
C ILE A 69 -1.63 7.75 -4.72
N GLY A 70 -1.88 8.35 -3.56
CA GLY A 70 -2.00 9.79 -3.44
C GLY A 70 -2.43 10.25 -2.05
N SER A 71 -2.78 11.53 -1.96
CA SER A 71 -3.23 12.17 -0.73
C SER A 71 -4.76 12.24 -0.65
N PHE A 72 -5.30 12.22 0.56
CA PHE A 72 -6.73 12.41 0.83
C PHE A 72 -6.95 13.02 2.23
N SER A 73 -8.03 13.78 2.40
CA SER A 73 -8.35 14.48 3.66
C SER A 73 -9.19 13.60 4.60
N LEU A 74 -8.85 13.57 5.89
CA LEU A 74 -9.65 12.91 6.92
C LEU A 74 -10.96 13.65 7.20
N GLU A 75 -10.93 14.98 7.17
CA GLU A 75 -12.09 15.85 7.33
C GLU A 75 -13.07 15.64 6.18
N GLU A 76 -12.60 15.58 4.93
CA GLU A 76 -13.45 15.24 3.80
C GLU A 76 -14.10 13.86 3.99
N LEU A 77 -13.32 12.82 4.31
CA LEU A 77 -13.85 11.47 4.58
C LEU A 77 -14.88 11.46 5.71
N ALA A 78 -14.63 12.19 6.81
CA ALA A 78 -15.54 12.28 7.94
C ALA A 78 -16.82 13.08 7.62
N SER A 79 -16.75 14.03 6.69
CA SER A 79 -17.88 14.86 6.26
C SER A 79 -18.84 14.15 5.30
N LEU A 80 -18.41 13.03 4.68
CA LEU A 80 -19.24 12.29 3.74
C LEU A 80 -20.48 11.71 4.44
N SER A 81 -21.65 12.20 4.05
CA SER A 81 -22.94 11.60 4.41
C SER A 81 -23.35 10.61 3.32
N LEU A 82 -23.50 9.35 3.72
CA LEU A 82 -23.85 8.25 2.83
C LEU A 82 -25.33 7.88 2.99
N PRO A 83 -25.90 7.07 2.07
CA PRO A 83 -27.22 6.49 2.24
C PRO A 83 -27.46 5.88 3.63
N PHE A 84 -28.70 5.96 4.10
CA PHE A 84 -29.14 5.45 5.41
C PHE A 84 -28.49 6.12 6.63
N GLY A 85 -27.92 7.32 6.46
CA GLY A 85 -27.25 8.04 7.54
C GLY A 85 -25.92 7.41 7.95
N MET A 86 -25.31 6.62 7.05
CA MET A 86 -23.99 6.04 7.26
C MET A 86 -22.89 7.03 6.89
N HIS A 87 -21.68 6.74 7.37
CA HIS A 87 -20.48 7.52 7.11
C HIS A 87 -19.34 6.57 6.72
N ILE A 88 -18.21 7.14 6.32
CA ILE A 88 -16.98 6.35 6.14
C ILE A 88 -16.62 5.70 7.48
N GLU A 89 -16.24 4.43 7.43
CA GLU A 89 -15.88 3.65 8.61
C GLU A 89 -14.40 3.28 8.60
N ARG A 90 -13.84 3.13 9.81
CA ARG A 90 -12.52 2.53 10.01
C ARG A 90 -12.66 1.03 10.23
N ASP A 91 -11.89 0.24 9.50
CA ASP A 91 -11.82 -1.21 9.67
C ASP A 91 -10.99 -1.56 10.92
N ILE A 92 -11.67 -2.01 11.99
CA ILE A 92 -11.04 -2.36 13.28
C ILE A 92 -10.29 -3.69 13.25
N LEU A 93 -10.50 -4.53 12.23
CA LEU A 93 -9.86 -5.83 12.07
C LEU A 93 -8.72 -5.79 11.05
N PHE A 94 -8.51 -4.65 10.41
CA PHE A 94 -7.44 -4.48 9.44
C PHE A 94 -6.08 -4.52 10.11
N THR A 95 -5.18 -5.33 9.55
CA THR A 95 -3.77 -5.37 9.90
C THR A 95 -2.98 -5.63 8.62
N ALA A 96 -2.04 -4.74 8.31
CA ALA A 96 -1.15 -4.88 7.17
C ALA A 96 0.22 -5.41 7.62
N VAL A 97 0.86 -6.17 6.74
CA VAL A 97 2.21 -6.74 6.97
C VAL A 97 3.15 -6.54 5.78
N TYR A 98 2.65 -5.92 4.70
CA TYR A 98 3.42 -5.58 3.50
C TYR A 98 3.47 -4.05 3.35
N PRO A 99 4.51 -3.52 2.69
CA PRO A 99 4.60 -2.08 2.44
C PRO A 99 3.55 -1.61 1.42
N LEU A 100 3.31 -0.29 1.35
CA LEU A 100 2.30 0.33 0.49
C LEU A 100 2.48 -0.05 -0.97
N SER A 101 3.72 -0.07 -1.47
CA SER A 101 4.02 -0.44 -2.86
C SER A 101 3.45 -1.82 -3.24
N ALA A 102 3.57 -2.81 -2.35
CA ALA A 102 3.04 -4.15 -2.57
C ALA A 102 1.50 -4.17 -2.60
N TYR A 103 0.85 -3.35 -1.77
CA TYR A 103 -0.60 -3.17 -1.84
C TYR A 103 -1.03 -2.49 -3.14
N ALA A 104 -0.29 -1.48 -3.59
CA ALA A 104 -0.57 -0.75 -4.83
C ALA A 104 -0.41 -1.64 -6.07
N GLU A 105 0.69 -2.39 -6.16
CA GLU A 105 0.94 -3.36 -7.23
C GLU A 105 -0.16 -4.42 -7.28
N ALA A 106 -0.42 -5.08 -6.14
CA ALA A 106 -1.47 -6.10 -6.06
C ALA A 106 -2.86 -5.54 -6.36
N ALA A 107 -3.16 -4.28 -5.99
CA ALA A 107 -4.43 -3.64 -6.29
C ALA A 107 -4.56 -3.27 -7.77
N HIS A 108 -3.48 -2.82 -8.40
CA HIS A 108 -3.44 -2.56 -9.83
C HIS A 108 -3.70 -3.83 -10.64
N GLU A 109 -3.04 -4.94 -10.27
CA GLU A 109 -3.23 -6.24 -10.94
C GLU A 109 -4.63 -6.84 -10.69
N ALA A 110 -5.13 -6.75 -9.45
CA ALA A 110 -6.41 -7.32 -9.07
C ALA A 110 -7.62 -6.41 -9.38
N GLY A 111 -7.37 -5.15 -9.75
CA GLY A 111 -8.39 -4.13 -10.01
C GLY A 111 -9.09 -3.56 -8.77
N SER A 112 -8.72 -3.96 -7.55
CA SER A 112 -9.21 -3.31 -6.32
C SER A 112 -8.34 -3.54 -5.09
N ILE A 113 -8.34 -2.59 -4.16
CA ILE A 113 -7.65 -2.70 -2.87
C ILE A 113 -8.22 -3.85 -2.04
N THR A 114 -9.54 -4.05 -2.08
CA THR A 114 -10.19 -5.10 -1.29
C THR A 114 -9.71 -6.50 -1.71
N THR A 115 -9.53 -6.73 -3.02
CA THR A 115 -8.99 -7.99 -3.52
C THR A 115 -7.50 -8.13 -3.18
N ALA A 116 -6.71 -7.06 -3.32
CA ALA A 116 -5.30 -7.04 -2.93
C ALA A 116 -5.09 -7.41 -1.45
N ILE A 117 -5.88 -6.83 -0.55
CA ILE A 117 -5.83 -7.15 0.89
C ILE A 117 -6.05 -8.65 1.11
N ARG A 118 -7.01 -9.27 0.42
CA ARG A 118 -7.30 -10.70 0.54
C ARG A 118 -6.13 -11.55 0.05
N ILE A 119 -5.54 -11.20 -1.08
CA ILE A 119 -4.38 -11.90 -1.66
C ILE A 119 -3.20 -11.84 -0.69
N LEU A 120 -2.82 -10.64 -0.26
CA LEU A 120 -1.68 -10.41 0.63
C LEU A 120 -1.90 -11.06 2.00
N SER A 121 -3.10 -10.95 2.58
CA SER A 121 -3.43 -11.61 3.85
C SER A 121 -3.29 -13.13 3.77
N ASN A 122 -3.67 -13.74 2.64
CA ASN A 122 -3.52 -15.18 2.43
C ASN A 122 -2.05 -15.56 2.24
N ALA A 123 -1.29 -14.77 1.48
CA ALA A 123 0.15 -14.98 1.31
C ALA A 123 0.89 -14.94 2.66
N ALA A 124 0.59 -13.94 3.50
CA ALA A 124 1.16 -13.82 4.85
C ALA A 124 0.84 -15.04 5.72
N ARG A 125 -0.41 -15.50 5.72
CA ARG A 125 -0.84 -16.69 6.48
C ARG A 125 -0.17 -17.97 5.99
N LEU A 126 0.04 -18.12 4.68
CA LEU A 126 0.74 -19.27 4.10
C LEU A 126 2.25 -19.23 4.40
N GLY A 127 2.86 -18.06 4.35
CA GLY A 127 4.26 -17.86 4.74
C GLY A 127 4.50 -18.22 6.20
N ALA A 128 3.64 -17.73 7.11
CA ALA A 128 3.71 -18.06 8.54
C ALA A 128 3.57 -19.57 8.83
N ARG A 129 2.80 -20.31 8.00
CA ARG A 129 2.64 -21.77 8.11
C ARG A 129 3.84 -22.56 7.60
N ARG A 130 4.66 -21.98 6.73
CA ARG A 130 5.82 -22.66 6.13
C ARG A 130 7.11 -22.53 6.95
N GLY A 131 7.12 -21.70 8.01
CA GLY A 131 8.29 -21.48 8.86
C GLY A 131 9.38 -20.62 8.19
N PRO A 132 10.37 -20.13 8.95
CA PRO A 132 11.39 -19.19 8.47
C PRO A 132 12.34 -19.74 7.38
N ASP A 133 12.35 -21.05 7.12
CA ASP A 133 13.32 -21.69 6.23
C ASP A 133 12.83 -21.87 4.77
N ALA A 134 11.64 -21.36 4.42
CA ALA A 134 10.96 -21.76 3.18
C ALA A 134 11.18 -20.88 1.94
N PHE A 135 12.05 -19.87 1.99
CA PHE A 135 12.43 -19.10 0.81
C PHE A 135 13.96 -19.01 0.67
N PRO A 136 14.58 -19.62 -0.36
CA PRO A 136 15.93 -19.24 -0.73
C PRO A 136 15.92 -17.79 -1.23
N PRO A 137 17.03 -17.04 -1.06
CA PRO A 137 17.11 -15.65 -1.51
C PRO A 137 16.78 -15.57 -3.01
N LEU A 138 15.93 -14.60 -3.37
CA LEU A 138 15.64 -14.27 -4.76
C LEU A 138 16.97 -13.95 -5.45
N ALA A 139 17.47 -14.90 -6.23
CA ALA A 139 18.65 -14.68 -7.05
C ALA A 139 18.34 -13.53 -8.02
N GLU A 140 19.18 -12.50 -8.01
CA GLU A 140 19.18 -11.43 -8.98
C GLU A 140 19.05 -12.02 -10.38
N THR A 141 18.02 -11.57 -11.11
CA THR A 141 17.82 -11.90 -12.51
C THR A 141 19.04 -11.43 -13.30
N ARG A 142 19.95 -12.37 -13.61
CA ARG A 142 21.03 -12.13 -14.56
C ARG A 142 20.41 -11.78 -15.91
N ASN A 143 20.49 -10.51 -16.26
CA ASN A 143 20.23 -9.99 -17.59
C ASN A 143 21.25 -10.60 -18.59
N PRO A 144 20.84 -11.30 -19.67
CA PRO A 144 21.79 -11.91 -20.59
C PRO A 144 21.85 -11.13 -21.91
N ILE A 145 22.57 -10.01 -21.98
CA ILE A 145 22.99 -9.44 -23.28
C ILE A 145 24.39 -8.84 -23.18
N GLY A 146 25.32 -9.36 -24.00
CA GLY A 146 26.67 -8.83 -24.14
C GLY A 146 27.54 -9.68 -25.05
N THR A 147 27.20 -9.74 -26.33
CA THR A 147 28.07 -10.29 -27.39
C THR A 147 29.36 -9.48 -27.50
N HIS A 148 30.51 -10.10 -27.25
CA HIS A 148 31.78 -9.65 -27.80
C HIS A 148 32.56 -10.84 -28.37
N ARG A 149 32.46 -11.02 -29.69
CA ARG A 149 33.32 -11.92 -30.46
C ARG A 149 34.62 -11.15 -30.75
N ALA A 150 35.72 -11.61 -30.17
CA ALA A 150 37.05 -11.07 -30.43
C ALA A 150 37.49 -11.39 -31.86
N ASN A 151 37.97 -10.36 -32.59
CA ASN A 151 38.75 -10.54 -33.82
C ASN A 151 40.21 -10.79 -33.41
N ALA A 152 40.76 -11.93 -33.79
CA ALA A 152 42.19 -12.21 -33.78
C ALA A 152 42.80 -11.90 -35.17
N PRO A 153 44.03 -11.36 -35.26
CA PRO A 153 44.68 -11.15 -36.55
C PRO A 153 45.36 -12.44 -37.05
N PRO A 154 45.49 -12.67 -38.37
CA PRO A 154 46.30 -13.77 -38.87
C PRO A 154 47.79 -13.41 -38.85
N SER A 155 48.58 -14.28 -38.22
CA SER A 155 50.03 -14.29 -38.25
C SER A 155 50.57 -14.64 -39.64
N SER A 156 51.62 -13.93 -40.02
CA SER A 156 52.52 -14.21 -41.14
C SER A 156 53.19 -15.59 -41.02
N ALA A 157 53.23 -16.35 -42.11
CA ALA A 157 54.24 -17.39 -42.33
C ALA A 157 54.72 -17.33 -43.80
N SER A 158 56.03 -17.14 -43.93
CA SER A 158 56.82 -17.19 -45.16
C SER A 158 57.68 -18.46 -45.13
N SER A 159 58.13 -18.89 -46.31
CA SER A 159 59.04 -20.01 -46.65
C SER A 159 58.33 -21.34 -46.97
N ALA A 160 58.64 -22.06 -48.06
CA ALA A 160 59.76 -22.00 -49.01
C ALA A 160 59.28 -22.41 -50.42
#